data_AF-A0A8X8BP45-F1
#
_entry.id   AF-A0A8X8BP45-F1
#
_cell.length_a   1.000
_cell.length_b   1.000
_cell.length_c   1.000
_cell.angle_alpha   90.00
_cell.angle_beta   90.00
_cell.angle_gamma   90.00
#
_symmetry.space_group_name_H-M   'P 1'
#
loop_
_entity.id
_entity.type
_entity.pdbx_description
1 polymer ?
#
loop_
_entity_poly.entity_id
_entity_poly.type
_entity_poly.pdbx_seq_one_letter_code
_entity_poly.pdbx_strand_id
1 'polypeptide(L)'
;MVIQALTRICADAQCVVDIYVNYDCDLSAANIFERLVNDLSKIAQGRSGQEIGMSSIQELSLRKKGLECLVSILKCMVEWSKDLYVNPNLEASLGQEKVSEQDVNYGKVLDSLIRRDSVNSMDSTVSSGIGSTSTQASLADDPEQCEVIKQQKEVIERGIELFNKKPKRGVQYLQEQGMLGYTTEDVALFLQQEERLDTTQVGDFLGENSKFNREIMYSYVDRLDFCGKDFVSALRIFLEGFRLPGEAQKIDRLMEKFAARYLDCNQG
;
A
#
# COMPACT_ATOMS: atom_id res chain seq x y z
N MET A 1 25.76 -10.11 -3.87
CA MET A 1 24.91 -10.75 -4.90
C MET A 1 23.49 -10.18 -4.90
N VAL A 2 22.81 -10.06 -3.75
CA VAL A 2 21.43 -9.53 -3.67
C VAL A 2 21.28 -8.11 -4.27
N ILE A 3 22.11 -7.15 -3.86
CA ILE A 3 22.03 -5.77 -4.39
C ILE A 3 22.24 -5.71 -5.91
N GLN A 4 23.12 -6.55 -6.48
CA GLN A 4 23.35 -6.57 -7.92
C GLN A 4 22.15 -7.14 -8.70
N ALA A 5 21.43 -8.11 -8.12
CA ALA A 5 20.20 -8.60 -8.71
C ALA A 5 19.10 -7.53 -8.64
N LEU A 6 18.96 -6.85 -7.49
CA LEU A 6 18.04 -5.73 -7.32
C LEU A 6 18.33 -4.60 -8.32
N THR A 7 19.59 -4.23 -8.52
CA THR A 7 19.97 -3.20 -9.51
C THR A 7 19.55 -3.57 -10.93
N ARG A 8 19.59 -4.86 -11.31
CA ARG A 8 19.13 -5.30 -12.64
C ARG A 8 17.62 -5.23 -12.78
N ILE A 9 16.87 -5.66 -11.76
CA ILE A 9 15.40 -5.57 -11.75
C ILE A 9 14.97 -4.09 -11.79
N CYS A 10 15.63 -3.24 -11.01
CA CYS A 10 15.35 -1.81 -10.92
C CYS A 10 15.86 -0.99 -12.11
N ALA A 11 16.61 -1.60 -13.03
CA ALA A 11 17.04 -0.95 -14.27
C ALA A 11 15.95 -1.01 -15.35
N ASP A 12 14.94 -1.88 -15.19
CA ASP A 12 13.78 -1.94 -16.05
C ASP A 12 12.65 -1.06 -15.48
N ALA A 13 12.26 -0.04 -16.24
CA ALA A 13 11.22 0.90 -15.83
C ALA A 13 9.86 0.22 -15.69
N GLN A 14 9.55 -0.77 -16.53
CA GLN A 14 8.28 -1.50 -16.42
C GLN A 14 8.22 -2.25 -15.10
N CYS A 15 9.30 -2.96 -14.73
CA CYS A 15 9.39 -3.62 -13.42
C CYS A 15 9.21 -2.63 -12.26
N VAL A 16 9.81 -1.43 -12.34
CA VAL A 16 9.69 -0.42 -11.27
C VAL A 16 8.25 0.09 -11.15
N VAL A 17 7.59 0.41 -12.26
CA VAL A 17 6.18 0.83 -12.30
C VAL A 17 5.28 -0.29 -11.78
N ASP A 18 5.48 -1.52 -12.23
CA ASP A 18 4.68 -2.67 -11.79
C ASP A 18 4.82 -2.91 -10.28
N ILE A 19 6.03 -2.76 -9.71
CA ILE A 19 6.22 -2.86 -8.26
C ILE A 19 5.45 -1.74 -7.55
N TYR A 20 5.50 -0.50 -8.05
CA TYR A 20 4.80 0.61 -7.42
C TYR A 20 3.28 0.46 -7.49
N VAL A 21 2.73 0.21 -8.68
CA VAL A 21 1.27 0.13 -8.90
C VAL A 21 0.67 -1.08 -8.18
N ASN A 22 1.30 -2.25 -8.27
CA ASN A 22 0.73 -3.48 -7.70
C ASN A 22 0.93 -3.63 -6.18
N TYR A 23 1.84 -2.86 -5.57
CA TYR A 23 2.15 -3.01 -4.15
C TYR A 23 1.97 -1.71 -3.36
N ASP A 24 2.51 -0.59 -3.82
CA ASP A 24 2.44 0.67 -3.09
C ASP A 24 1.08 1.37 -3.27
N CYS A 25 0.44 1.25 -4.44
CA CYS A 25 -0.93 1.72 -4.72
C CYS A 25 -2.02 0.66 -4.47
N ASP A 26 -1.79 -0.28 -3.55
CA ASP A 26 -2.81 -1.21 -3.06
C ASP A 26 -2.90 -1.10 -1.53
N LEU A 27 -4.11 -0.91 -0.99
CA LEU A 27 -4.36 -0.74 0.46
C LEU A 27 -3.99 -1.97 1.30
N SER A 28 -4.05 -3.16 0.69
CA SER A 28 -3.82 -4.46 1.32
C SER A 28 -2.38 -4.97 1.17
N ALA A 29 -1.64 -4.48 0.19
CA ALA A 29 -0.27 -4.89 -0.07
C ALA A 29 0.76 -4.08 0.74
N ALA A 30 1.99 -4.57 0.84
CA ALA A 30 3.09 -3.84 1.48
C ALA A 30 3.65 -2.75 0.56
N ASN A 31 4.17 -1.63 1.11
CA ASN A 31 4.90 -0.62 0.32
C ASN A 31 6.30 -1.13 -0.10
N ILE A 32 6.37 -2.02 -1.07
CA ILE A 32 7.61 -2.66 -1.51
C ILE A 32 8.55 -1.64 -2.16
N PHE A 33 8.05 -0.77 -3.02
CA PHE A 33 8.88 0.23 -3.70
C PHE A 33 9.45 1.23 -2.69
N GLU A 34 8.61 1.78 -1.81
CA GLU A 34 9.04 2.70 -0.76
C GLU A 34 10.08 2.07 0.17
N ARG A 35 9.88 0.83 0.62
CA ARG A 35 10.84 0.09 1.46
C ARG A 35 12.17 -0.10 0.75
N LEU A 36 12.14 -0.52 -0.50
CA LEU A 36 13.33 -0.70 -1.33
C LEU A 36 14.14 0.60 -1.44
N VAL A 37 13.49 1.71 -1.80
CA VAL A 37 14.14 3.02 -1.93
C VAL A 37 14.70 3.49 -0.58
N ASN A 38 13.94 3.33 0.51
CA ASN A 38 14.37 3.70 1.86
C ASN A 38 15.59 2.89 2.32
N ASP A 39 15.62 1.59 2.06
CA ASP A 39 16.74 0.74 2.47
C ASP A 39 17.99 0.99 1.62
N LEU A 40 17.84 1.20 0.31
CA LEU A 40 18.93 1.66 -0.55
C LEU A 40 19.49 3.02 -0.09
N SER A 41 18.61 3.93 0.34
CA SER A 41 18.99 5.24 0.91
C SER A 41 19.76 5.11 2.22
N LYS A 42 19.32 4.25 3.15
CA LYS A 42 20.06 3.96 4.40
C LYS A 42 21.44 3.36 4.11
N ILE A 43 21.52 2.44 3.14
CA ILE A 43 22.77 1.83 2.69
C ILE A 43 23.71 2.90 2.12
N ALA A 44 23.21 3.75 1.21
CA ALA A 44 23.96 4.85 0.61
C ALA A 44 24.52 5.83 1.66
N GLN A 45 23.74 6.11 2.70
CA GLN A 45 24.14 6.98 3.81
C GLN A 45 25.10 6.32 4.81
N GLY A 46 25.34 5.01 4.69
CA GLY A 46 26.19 4.26 5.63
C GLY A 46 25.54 3.95 6.97
N ARG A 47 24.21 4.09 7.10
CA ARG A 47 23.48 3.77 8.34
C ARG A 47 23.39 2.27 8.60
N SER A 48 23.71 1.44 7.60
CA SER A 48 23.75 -0.02 7.70
C SER A 48 25.06 -0.59 8.27
N GLY A 49 26.10 0.24 8.47
CA GLY A 49 27.45 -0.22 8.83
C GLY A 49 27.68 -0.55 10.30
N GLN A 50 26.86 -0.04 11.22
CA GLN A 50 27.10 -0.18 12.66
C GLN A 50 26.85 -1.59 13.21
N GLU A 51 26.04 -2.42 12.53
CA GLU A 51 25.59 -3.71 13.08
C GLU A 51 26.46 -4.92 12.66
N ILE A 52 27.31 -4.79 11.63
CA ILE A 52 27.88 -5.96 10.93
C ILE A 52 29.40 -6.12 11.12
N GLY A 53 30.09 -5.20 11.81
CA GLY A 53 31.55 -5.31 11.98
C GLY A 53 32.33 -5.29 10.65
N MET A 54 31.77 -4.62 9.63
CA MET A 54 32.34 -4.53 8.29
C MET A 54 33.63 -3.70 8.28
N SER A 55 34.55 -4.03 7.37
CA SER A 55 35.71 -3.16 7.14
C SER A 55 35.31 -1.87 6.44
N SER A 56 36.07 -0.79 6.65
CA SER A 56 35.82 0.52 6.02
C SER A 56 35.72 0.45 4.49
N ILE A 57 36.50 -0.44 3.86
CA ILE A 57 36.49 -0.66 2.40
C ILE A 57 35.18 -1.35 1.96
N GLN A 58 34.71 -2.33 2.73
CA GLN A 58 33.44 -3.03 2.43
C GLN A 58 32.25 -2.09 2.60
N GLU A 59 32.28 -1.24 3.63
CA GLU A 59 31.24 -0.23 3.86
C GLU A 59 31.18 0.78 2.70
N LEU A 60 32.33 1.31 2.27
CA LEU A 60 32.40 2.23 1.13
C LEU A 60 31.88 1.57 -0.17
N SER A 61 32.25 0.31 -0.40
CA SER A 61 31.75 -0.48 -1.53
C SER A 61 30.23 -0.64 -1.49
N LEU A 62 29.65 -0.90 -0.30
CA LEU A 62 28.21 -1.05 -0.14
C LEU A 62 27.47 0.27 -0.35
N ARG A 63 27.97 1.38 0.22
CA ARG A 63 27.43 2.73 0.00
C ARG A 63 27.39 3.08 -1.48
N LYS A 64 28.49 2.82 -2.20
CA LYS A 64 28.58 3.04 -3.65
C LYS A 64 27.51 2.25 -4.42
N LYS A 65 27.33 0.97 -4.10
CA LYS A 65 26.30 0.15 -4.75
C LYS A 65 24.87 0.61 -4.44
N GLY A 66 24.61 1.07 -3.22
CA GLY A 66 23.31 1.67 -2.85
C GLY A 66 23.00 2.90 -3.71
N LEU A 67 23.97 3.81 -3.85
CA LEU A 67 23.85 4.99 -4.72
C LEU A 67 23.67 4.62 -6.20
N GLU A 68 24.46 3.67 -6.72
CA GLU A 68 24.34 3.19 -8.10
C GLU A 68 22.93 2.66 -8.38
N CYS A 69 22.34 1.93 -7.44
CA CYS A 69 20.99 1.39 -7.57
C CYS A 69 19.93 2.50 -7.57
N LEU A 70 20.01 3.47 -6.64
CA LEU A 70 19.10 4.64 -6.62
C LEU A 70 19.18 5.45 -7.91
N VAL A 71 20.40 5.68 -8.41
CA VAL A 71 20.60 6.38 -9.68
C VAL A 71 20.04 5.58 -10.85
N SER A 72 20.13 4.24 -10.82
CA SER A 72 19.55 3.38 -11.85
C SER A 72 18.02 3.50 -11.89
N ILE A 73 17.36 3.48 -10.73
CA ILE A 73 15.91 3.69 -10.61
C ILE A 73 15.52 5.04 -11.20
N LEU A 74 16.21 6.12 -10.80
CA LEU A 74 15.91 7.45 -11.32
C LEU A 74 16.13 7.55 -12.84
N LYS A 75 17.22 6.96 -13.34
CA LYS A 75 17.54 6.98 -14.77
C LYS A 75 16.49 6.24 -15.60
N CYS A 76 16.10 5.02 -15.22
CA CYS A 76 15.12 4.26 -15.99
C CYS A 76 13.74 4.95 -15.97
N MET A 77 13.32 5.55 -14.86
CA MET A 77 12.07 6.31 -14.77
C MET A 77 12.10 7.61 -15.61
N VAL A 78 13.23 8.31 -15.64
CA VAL A 78 13.41 9.49 -16.51
C VAL A 78 13.41 9.10 -17.98
N GLU A 79 14.05 7.99 -18.34
CA GLU A 79 14.05 7.48 -19.72
C GLU A 79 12.65 7.07 -20.16
N TRP A 80 11.94 6.31 -19.33
CA TRP A 80 10.57 5.87 -19.57
C TRP A 80 9.58 7.03 -19.70
N SER A 81 9.71 8.05 -18.84
CA SER A 81 8.80 9.21 -18.88
C SER A 81 9.02 10.11 -20.09
N LYS A 82 10.19 10.09 -20.75
CA LYS A 82 10.41 10.89 -21.98
C LYS A 82 9.40 10.57 -23.05
N ASP A 83 9.03 9.30 -23.20
CA ASP A 83 8.04 8.88 -24.20
C ASP A 83 6.63 9.46 -23.92
N LEU A 84 6.34 9.84 -22.67
CA LEU A 84 5.10 10.54 -22.29
C LEU A 84 5.13 12.05 -22.59
N TYR A 85 6.31 12.68 -22.57
CA TYR A 85 6.48 14.14 -22.77
C TYR A 85 6.76 14.55 -24.23
N VAL A 86 6.83 13.61 -25.18
CA VAL A 86 6.98 13.90 -26.63
C VAL A 86 5.65 14.35 -27.29
N ASN A 87 4.65 14.72 -26.49
CA ASN A 87 3.43 15.36 -26.97
C ASN A 87 3.72 16.86 -27.24
N PRO A 88 3.58 17.38 -28.48
CA PRO A 88 4.07 18.72 -28.86
C PRO A 88 3.40 19.92 -28.15
N ASN A 89 2.40 19.69 -27.29
CA ASN A 89 1.53 20.74 -26.75
C ASN A 89 1.68 20.99 -25.24
N LEU A 90 2.63 20.36 -24.56
CA LEU A 90 2.88 20.58 -23.12
C LEU A 90 4.37 20.88 -22.89
N GLU A 91 4.82 22.08 -23.29
CA GLU A 91 6.09 22.63 -22.82
C GLU A 91 5.96 23.06 -21.34
N ALA A 92 6.27 22.15 -20.43
CA ALA A 92 6.63 22.52 -19.06
C ALA A 92 8.03 23.13 -19.08
N SER A 93 8.10 24.46 -19.01
CA SER A 93 9.35 25.23 -18.92
C SER A 93 10.13 24.89 -17.65
N LEU A 94 11.08 23.97 -17.74
CA LEU A 94 12.13 23.77 -16.75
C LEU A 94 13.51 23.88 -17.42
N GLY A 95 14.07 25.10 -17.31
CA GLY A 95 15.50 25.41 -17.29
C GLY A 95 16.39 24.68 -18.29
N GLN A 96 16.39 25.09 -19.56
CA GLN A 96 17.53 24.84 -20.45
C GLN A 96 18.58 25.94 -20.26
N GLU A 97 19.69 25.59 -19.61
CA GLU A 97 20.95 26.34 -19.75
C GLU A 97 21.44 26.19 -21.21
N LYS A 98 21.43 27.30 -21.95
CA LYS A 98 22.05 27.38 -23.28
C LYS A 98 23.56 27.56 -23.12
N VAL A 99 24.33 26.61 -23.62
CA VAL A 99 25.70 26.85 -24.07
C VAL A 99 25.79 26.39 -25.52
N SER A 100 25.95 27.34 -26.45
CA SER A 100 26.44 27.08 -27.81
C SER A 100 26.93 28.39 -28.44
N GLU A 101 28.24 28.48 -28.67
CA GLU A 101 28.86 29.51 -29.52
C GLU A 101 28.78 29.10 -31.00
N GLN A 102 28.27 30.04 -31.81
CA GLN A 102 28.65 30.49 -33.17
C GLN A 102 28.95 29.43 -34.26
N ASP A 103 28.07 29.35 -35.27
CA ASP A 103 28.17 29.97 -36.62
C ASP A 103 28.67 28.92 -37.64
N VAL A 104 28.03 28.66 -38.78
CA VAL A 104 28.01 29.55 -39.95
C VAL A 104 26.72 29.39 -40.79
N ASN A 105 26.20 30.54 -41.19
CA ASN A 105 25.11 30.85 -42.10
C ASN A 105 25.39 30.49 -43.57
N TYR A 106 24.38 29.95 -44.29
CA TYR A 106 24.03 30.39 -45.66
C TYR A 106 22.54 30.16 -45.90
N GLY A 107 21.78 31.25 -46.02
CA GLY A 107 20.33 31.23 -46.25
C GLY A 107 19.90 31.00 -47.70
N LYS A 108 18.64 30.58 -47.87
CA LYS A 108 17.56 31.38 -48.50
C LYS A 108 16.24 30.59 -48.62
N VAL A 109 15.18 31.20 -48.06
CA VAL A 109 13.82 31.42 -48.62
C VAL A 109 12.84 30.24 -48.78
N LEU A 110 11.89 30.24 -47.83
CA LEU A 110 10.46 29.91 -47.82
C LEU A 110 9.74 29.72 -49.19
N ASP A 111 9.02 28.61 -49.38
CA ASP A 111 7.54 28.59 -49.30
C ASP A 111 6.96 27.15 -49.25
N SER A 112 5.79 27.11 -48.62
CA SER A 112 4.89 26.05 -48.20
C SER A 112 4.30 25.13 -49.29
N LEU A 113 3.46 24.18 -48.83
CA LEU A 113 2.58 23.23 -49.54
C LEU A 113 3.23 21.83 -49.72
N ILE A 114 2.83 20.76 -49.02
CA ILE A 114 1.63 19.91 -49.27
C ILE A 114 1.51 18.93 -48.06
N ARG A 115 0.50 19.06 -47.20
CA ARG A 115 -0.69 18.19 -47.05
C ARG A 115 -0.51 16.69 -47.35
N ARG A 116 -0.66 15.82 -46.35
CA ARG A 116 -1.32 14.50 -46.52
C ARG A 116 -1.94 14.01 -45.22
N ASP A 117 -3.24 14.29 -45.09
CA ASP A 117 -4.20 13.47 -44.35
C ASP A 117 -4.25 12.07 -44.96
N SER A 118 -4.46 11.04 -44.13
CA SER A 118 -5.22 9.84 -44.49
C SER A 118 -5.79 9.18 -43.24
N VAL A 119 -7.06 9.49 -43.03
CA VAL A 119 -8.08 8.74 -42.31
C VAL A 119 -8.46 7.46 -43.07
N ASN A 120 -9.20 6.57 -42.36
CA ASN A 120 -10.09 5.46 -42.78
C ASN A 120 -9.58 4.07 -42.32
N SER A 121 -10.38 3.15 -41.77
CA SER A 121 -11.86 3.01 -41.65
C SER A 121 -12.13 1.73 -40.83
N MET A 122 -13.00 1.69 -39.80
CA MET A 122 -14.39 1.15 -39.77
C MET A 122 -14.68 0.03 -40.80
N ASP A 123 -15.43 -1.05 -40.59
CA ASP A 123 -16.52 -1.47 -39.67
C ASP A 123 -16.65 -3.02 -39.87
N SER A 124 -17.25 -3.89 -39.04
CA SER A 124 -18.71 -4.01 -38.94
C SER A 124 -19.19 -5.23 -38.11
N THR A 125 -20.18 -4.93 -37.24
CA THR A 125 -21.49 -5.57 -37.03
C THR A 125 -21.69 -6.99 -36.41
N VAL A 126 -22.27 -6.95 -35.20
CA VAL A 126 -23.45 -7.66 -34.59
C VAL A 126 -23.55 -9.21 -34.55
N SER A 127 -23.69 -9.77 -33.33
CA SER A 127 -24.96 -10.37 -32.84
C SER A 127 -24.83 -10.96 -31.41
N SER A 128 -25.89 -10.70 -30.64
CA SER A 128 -26.33 -11.10 -29.30
C SER A 128 -26.00 -12.50 -28.77
N GLY A 129 -25.70 -12.61 -27.46
CA GLY A 129 -25.67 -13.88 -26.72
C GLY A 129 -25.14 -13.78 -25.28
N ILE A 130 -26.08 -13.59 -24.34
CA ILE A 130 -26.10 -13.97 -22.91
C ILE A 130 -24.84 -14.63 -22.31
N GLY A 131 -24.36 -14.07 -21.18
CA GLY A 131 -23.84 -14.84 -20.05
C GLY A 131 -22.35 -14.67 -19.72
N SER A 132 -22.10 -14.31 -18.45
CA SER A 132 -20.82 -14.36 -17.70
C SER A 132 -20.00 -13.09 -17.66
N THR A 133 -20.38 -12.19 -16.74
CA THR A 133 -19.56 -11.08 -16.28
C THR A 133 -18.43 -11.61 -15.40
N SER A 134 -17.38 -12.14 -16.01
CA SER A 134 -16.04 -12.13 -15.41
C SER A 134 -15.50 -10.72 -15.63
N THR A 135 -15.75 -9.82 -14.68
CA THR A 135 -15.24 -8.45 -14.72
C THR A 135 -13.72 -8.48 -14.50
N GLN A 136 -12.98 -8.80 -15.57
CA GLN A 136 -11.62 -8.28 -15.72
C GLN A 136 -11.78 -6.77 -15.86
N ALA A 137 -11.68 -6.08 -14.73
CA ALA A 137 -11.65 -4.64 -14.70
C ALA A 137 -10.36 -4.19 -15.40
N SER A 138 -10.50 -3.67 -16.60
CA SER A 138 -9.54 -2.75 -17.21
C SER A 138 -9.48 -1.48 -16.35
N LEU A 139 -8.75 -1.54 -15.23
CA LEU A 139 -8.31 -0.38 -14.45
C LEU A 139 -7.05 0.15 -15.12
N ALA A 140 -7.20 0.82 -16.26
CA ALA A 140 -6.08 1.39 -16.99
C ALA A 140 -5.89 2.85 -16.56
N ASP A 141 -4.74 3.12 -15.94
CA ASP A 141 -3.96 4.36 -16.04
C ASP A 141 -4.66 5.69 -15.68
N ASP A 142 -5.21 5.82 -14.47
CA ASP A 142 -5.49 7.14 -13.89
C ASP A 142 -4.47 7.46 -12.78
N PRO A 143 -3.44 8.30 -13.06
CA PRO A 143 -2.44 8.69 -12.07
C PRO A 143 -3.05 9.32 -10.81
N GLU A 144 -4.17 10.03 -10.93
CA GLU A 144 -4.84 10.67 -9.79
C GLU A 144 -5.41 9.62 -8.81
N GLN A 145 -5.88 8.48 -9.32
CA GLN A 145 -6.39 7.39 -8.48
C GLN A 145 -5.27 6.72 -7.69
N CYS A 146 -4.10 6.48 -8.30
CA CYS A 146 -2.93 5.91 -7.59
C CYS A 146 -2.49 6.85 -6.46
N GLU A 147 -2.46 8.16 -6.70
CA GLU A 147 -2.11 9.16 -5.68
C GLU A 147 -3.10 9.15 -4.51
N VAL A 148 -4.41 9.13 -4.79
CA VAL A 148 -5.45 9.05 -3.76
C VAL A 148 -5.34 7.76 -2.95
N ILE A 149 -5.16 6.61 -3.62
CA ILE A 149 -5.01 5.31 -2.94
C ILE A 149 -3.76 5.33 -2.04
N LYS A 150 -2.64 5.84 -2.55
CA LYS A 150 -1.39 5.93 -1.78
C LYS A 150 -1.57 6.82 -0.55
N GLN A 151 -2.24 7.97 -0.69
CA GLN A 151 -2.53 8.85 0.44
C GLN A 151 -3.44 8.18 1.49
N GLN A 152 -4.50 7.51 1.06
CA GLN A 152 -5.39 6.76 1.96
C GLN A 152 -4.62 5.65 2.70
N LYS A 153 -3.74 4.94 1.98
CA LYS A 153 -2.89 3.90 2.57
C LYS A 153 -2.01 4.44 3.68
N GLU A 154 -1.34 5.57 3.46
CA GLU A 154 -0.47 6.20 4.47
C GLU A 154 -1.24 6.59 5.74
N VAL A 155 -2.47 7.09 5.57
CA VAL A 155 -3.36 7.38 6.70
C VAL A 155 -3.70 6.11 7.48
N ILE A 156 -4.06 5.03 6.79
CA ILE A 156 -4.40 3.74 7.43
C ILE A 156 -3.18 3.19 8.19
N GLU A 157 -2.01 3.16 7.54
CA GLU A 157 -0.76 2.68 8.15
C GLU A 157 -0.39 3.48 9.40
N ARG A 158 -0.49 4.81 9.34
CA ARG A 158 -0.27 5.66 10.51
C ARG A 158 -1.28 5.40 11.62
N GLY A 159 -2.54 5.15 11.27
CA GLY A 159 -3.58 4.80 12.23
C GLY A 159 -3.33 3.48 12.93
N ILE A 160 -2.85 2.47 12.20
CA ILE A 160 -2.42 1.16 12.74
C ILE A 160 -1.23 1.32 13.67
N GLU A 161 -0.21 2.09 13.28
CA GLU A 161 0.93 2.38 14.16
C GLU A 161 0.51 3.08 15.46
N LEU A 162 -0.43 4.02 15.37
CA LEU A 162 -0.99 4.69 16.53
C LEU A 162 -1.82 3.72 17.37
N PHE A 163 -2.58 2.82 16.76
CA PHE A 163 -3.35 1.80 17.47
C PHE A 163 -2.40 0.87 18.25
N ASN A 164 -1.37 0.35 17.60
CA ASN A 164 -0.39 -0.57 18.21
C ASN A 164 0.41 0.07 19.36
N LYS A 165 0.41 1.40 19.47
CA LYS A 165 1.00 2.13 20.61
C LYS A 165 -0.04 2.56 21.65
N LYS A 166 -1.20 3.02 21.18
CA LYS A 166 -2.31 3.59 21.95
C LYS A 166 -3.63 3.33 21.21
N PRO A 167 -4.31 2.19 21.45
CA PRO A 167 -5.48 1.75 20.68
C PRO A 167 -6.56 2.82 20.49
N LYS A 168 -6.97 3.48 21.58
CA LYS A 168 -7.99 4.55 21.53
C LYS A 168 -7.61 5.71 20.61
N ARG A 169 -6.33 6.07 20.57
CA ARG A 169 -5.83 7.15 19.72
C ARG A 169 -5.76 6.73 18.25
N GLY A 170 -5.41 5.48 17.97
CA GLY A 170 -5.44 4.93 16.61
C GLY A 170 -6.84 4.94 16.01
N VAL A 171 -7.82 4.43 16.76
CA VAL A 171 -9.25 4.45 16.35
C VAL A 171 -9.72 5.88 16.11
N GLN A 172 -9.48 6.79 17.06
CA GLN A 172 -9.88 8.19 16.94
C GLN A 172 -9.26 8.85 15.69
N TYR A 173 -7.96 8.64 15.46
CA TYR A 173 -7.28 9.19 14.29
C TYR A 173 -7.89 8.69 12.98
N LEU A 174 -8.13 7.38 12.85
CA LEU A 174 -8.74 6.81 11.65
C LEU A 174 -10.16 7.35 11.40
N GLN A 175 -10.93 7.57 12.46
CA GLN A 175 -12.25 8.19 12.39
C GLN A 175 -12.19 9.65 11.94
N GLU A 176 -11.29 10.46 12.52
CA GLU A 176 -11.09 11.86 12.14
C GLU A 176 -10.61 12.03 10.69
N GLN A 177 -9.87 11.05 10.16
CA GLN A 177 -9.43 11.05 8.76
C GLN A 177 -10.45 10.40 7.80
N GLY A 178 -11.61 9.97 8.30
CA GLY A 178 -12.66 9.35 7.47
C GLY A 178 -12.33 7.95 6.95
N MET A 179 -11.30 7.29 7.50
CA MET A 179 -10.89 5.92 7.13
C MET A 179 -11.58 4.85 7.98
N LEU A 180 -12.28 5.25 9.05
CA LEU A 180 -13.03 4.36 9.94
C LEU A 180 -14.35 5.00 10.35
N GLY A 181 -15.42 4.22 10.37
CA GLY A 181 -16.73 4.69 10.84
C GLY A 181 -16.78 4.91 12.36
N TYR A 182 -17.79 5.64 12.81
CA TYR A 182 -17.96 6.01 14.22
C TYR A 182 -18.72 4.98 15.05
N THR A 183 -19.29 3.95 14.41
CA THR A 183 -20.10 2.95 15.09
C THR A 183 -19.23 1.88 15.75
N THR A 184 -19.79 1.18 16.74
CA THR A 184 -19.07 0.11 17.44
C THR A 184 -18.86 -1.11 16.53
N GLU A 185 -19.75 -1.29 15.56
CA GLU A 185 -19.71 -2.31 14.52
C GLU A 185 -18.57 -2.03 13.52
N ASP A 186 -18.37 -0.78 13.11
CA ASP A 186 -17.27 -0.39 12.22
C ASP A 186 -15.92 -0.66 12.88
N VAL A 187 -15.78 -0.29 14.16
CA VAL A 187 -14.54 -0.55 14.91
C VAL A 187 -14.33 -2.05 15.10
N ALA A 188 -15.38 -2.81 15.42
CA ALA A 188 -15.28 -4.27 15.53
C ALA A 188 -14.87 -4.93 14.20
N LEU A 189 -15.40 -4.46 13.07
CA LEU A 189 -15.01 -4.91 11.74
C LEU A 189 -13.54 -4.63 11.43
N PHE A 190 -13.09 -3.41 11.73
CA PHE A 190 -11.69 -3.02 11.59
C PHE A 190 -10.75 -3.94 12.38
N LEU A 191 -11.09 -4.24 13.64
CA LEU A 191 -10.30 -5.14 14.49
C LEU A 191 -10.25 -6.60 13.97
N GLN A 192 -11.18 -7.01 13.11
CA GLN A 192 -11.21 -8.36 12.53
C GLN A 192 -10.53 -8.43 11.16
N GLN A 193 -10.62 -7.37 10.36
CA GLN A 193 -10.11 -7.35 9.00
C GLN A 193 -8.65 -6.93 8.91
N GLU A 194 -8.18 -6.06 9.82
CA GLU A 194 -6.83 -5.51 9.74
C GLU A 194 -5.80 -6.42 10.44
N GLU A 195 -5.19 -7.32 9.67
CA GLU A 195 -4.19 -8.29 10.13
C GLU A 195 -2.90 -7.63 10.66
N ARG A 196 -2.63 -6.36 10.30
CA ARG A 196 -1.42 -5.63 10.75
C ARG A 196 -1.53 -5.10 12.18
N LEU A 197 -2.68 -5.26 12.84
CA LEU A 197 -2.84 -4.88 14.24
C LEU A 197 -2.06 -5.83 15.16
N ASP A 198 -1.46 -5.27 16.21
CA ASP A 198 -0.87 -6.07 17.27
C ASP A 198 -1.99 -6.77 18.05
N THR A 199 -2.05 -8.10 17.92
CA THR A 199 -3.06 -8.96 18.56
C THR A 199 -3.09 -8.82 20.09
N THR A 200 -1.97 -8.44 20.71
CA THR A 200 -1.92 -8.12 22.14
C THR A 200 -2.69 -6.83 22.42
N GLN A 201 -2.50 -5.80 21.60
CA GLN A 201 -3.20 -4.52 21.74
C GLN A 201 -4.70 -4.64 21.42
N VAL A 202 -5.08 -5.49 20.46
CA VAL A 202 -6.49 -5.81 20.18
C VAL A 202 -7.14 -6.45 21.41
N GLY A 203 -6.53 -7.49 21.98
CA GLY A 203 -7.09 -8.17 23.16
C GLY A 203 -7.21 -7.24 24.35
N ASP A 204 -6.17 -6.43 24.58
CA ASP A 204 -6.14 -5.47 25.69
C ASP A 204 -7.21 -4.39 25.55
N PHE A 205 -7.46 -3.91 24.32
CA PHE A 205 -8.51 -2.95 23.97
C PHE A 205 -9.92 -3.54 24.12
N LEU A 206 -10.15 -4.78 23.70
CA LEU A 206 -11.45 -5.46 23.85
C LEU A 206 -11.77 -5.77 25.32
N GLY A 207 -10.74 -6.01 26.15
CA GLY A 207 -10.90 -6.29 27.58
C GLY A 207 -11.17 -5.07 28.47
N GLU A 208 -11.03 -3.84 27.95
CA GLU A 208 -11.20 -2.60 28.73
C GLU A 208 -12.61 -2.43 29.34
N ASN A 209 -12.69 -1.82 30.52
CA ASN A 209 -13.97 -1.62 31.23
C ASN A 209 -14.78 -0.39 30.77
N SER A 210 -14.29 0.36 29.79
CA SER A 210 -15.02 1.51 29.28
C SER A 210 -16.30 1.06 28.56
N LYS A 211 -17.37 1.86 28.63
CA LYS A 211 -18.64 1.55 27.95
C LYS A 211 -18.42 1.32 26.45
N PHE A 212 -17.65 2.21 25.81
CA PHE A 212 -17.29 2.13 24.39
C PHE A 212 -16.56 0.82 24.04
N ASN A 213 -15.56 0.43 24.82
CA ASN A 213 -14.81 -0.80 24.60
C ASN A 213 -15.68 -2.06 24.77
N ARG A 214 -16.58 -2.06 25.76
CA ARG A 214 -17.52 -3.17 25.96
C ARG A 214 -18.46 -3.35 24.78
N GLU A 215 -19.03 -2.26 24.26
CA GLU A 215 -19.96 -2.31 23.13
C GLU A 215 -19.26 -2.79 21.85
N ILE A 216 -18.00 -2.37 21.63
CA ILE A 216 -17.16 -2.91 20.55
C ILE A 216 -16.88 -4.39 20.77
N MET A 217 -16.53 -4.81 21.98
CA MET A 217 -16.29 -6.22 22.29
C MET A 217 -17.53 -7.07 22.04
N TYR A 218 -18.71 -6.58 22.39
CA TYR A 218 -19.95 -7.29 22.09
C TYR A 218 -20.16 -7.42 20.57
N SER A 219 -20.02 -6.31 19.84
CA SER A 219 -20.11 -6.28 18.38
C SER A 219 -19.09 -7.21 17.72
N TYR A 220 -17.87 -7.29 18.25
CA TYR A 220 -16.81 -8.18 17.76
C TYR A 220 -17.20 -9.65 17.92
N VAL A 221 -17.63 -10.04 19.13
CA VAL A 221 -17.97 -11.44 19.43
C VAL A 221 -19.25 -11.88 18.72
N ASP A 222 -20.23 -11.00 18.58
CA ASP A 222 -21.50 -11.31 17.91
C ASP A 222 -21.33 -11.55 16.41
N ARG A 223 -20.22 -11.11 15.81
CA ARG A 223 -19.85 -11.40 14.42
C ARG A 223 -19.20 -12.77 14.24
N LEU A 224 -18.76 -13.42 15.31
CA LEU A 224 -18.20 -14.76 15.24
C LEU A 224 -19.32 -15.80 15.13
N ASP A 225 -19.15 -16.74 14.20
CA ASP A 225 -20.07 -17.85 13.99
C ASP A 225 -19.56 -19.09 14.73
N PHE A 226 -20.31 -19.48 15.77
CA PHE A 226 -20.05 -20.69 16.55
C PHE A 226 -21.06 -21.80 16.27
N CYS A 227 -21.97 -21.65 15.32
CA CYS A 227 -23.04 -22.61 15.08
C CYS A 227 -22.46 -23.97 14.65
N GLY A 228 -22.85 -25.04 15.36
CA GLY A 228 -22.39 -26.40 15.08
C GLY A 228 -20.91 -26.63 15.33
N LYS A 229 -20.22 -25.72 16.04
CA LYS A 229 -18.85 -25.91 16.51
C LYS A 229 -18.87 -26.51 17.92
N ASP A 230 -17.98 -27.46 18.18
CA ASP A 230 -17.72 -27.89 19.55
C ASP A 230 -17.03 -26.77 20.34
N PHE A 231 -17.09 -26.87 21.66
CA PHE A 231 -16.58 -25.83 22.57
C PHE A 231 -15.12 -25.46 22.29
N VAL A 232 -14.26 -26.46 22.02
CA VAL A 232 -12.82 -26.22 21.80
C VAL A 232 -12.59 -25.53 20.46
N SER A 233 -13.29 -25.93 19.40
CA SER A 233 -13.24 -25.26 18.11
C SER A 233 -13.75 -23.82 18.17
N ALA A 234 -14.88 -23.58 18.85
CA ALA A 234 -15.41 -22.23 19.04
C ALA A 234 -14.43 -21.34 19.82
N LEU A 235 -13.81 -21.87 20.87
CA LEU A 235 -12.81 -21.15 21.65
C LEU A 235 -11.57 -20.82 20.82
N ARG A 236 -11.14 -21.71 19.90
CA ARG A 236 -10.04 -21.41 18.96
C ARG A 236 -10.40 -20.26 18.03
N ILE A 237 -11.59 -20.26 17.43
CA ILE A 237 -12.07 -19.18 16.56
C ILE A 237 -12.11 -17.86 17.34
N PHE A 238 -12.62 -17.90 18.58
CA PHE A 238 -12.68 -16.72 19.44
C PHE A 238 -11.31 -16.10 19.74
N LEU A 239 -10.29 -16.94 19.95
CA LEU A 239 -8.93 -16.51 20.30
C LEU A 239 -8.00 -16.32 19.09
N GLU A 240 -8.50 -16.47 17.86
CA GLU A 240 -7.68 -16.34 16.65
C GLU A 240 -7.30 -14.88 16.38
N GLY A 241 -8.26 -13.96 16.54
CA GLY A 241 -8.08 -12.55 16.18
C GLY A 241 -7.39 -11.68 17.25
N PHE A 242 -7.10 -12.20 18.44
CA PHE A 242 -6.40 -11.45 19.48
C PHE A 242 -5.72 -12.35 20.52
N ARG A 243 -4.73 -11.80 21.22
CA ARG A 243 -4.08 -12.47 22.35
C ARG A 243 -4.81 -12.14 23.64
N LEU A 244 -5.20 -13.18 24.39
CA LEU A 244 -5.92 -13.03 25.64
C LEU A 244 -5.13 -12.15 26.64
N PRO A 245 -5.74 -11.12 27.26
CA PRO A 245 -5.10 -10.29 28.28
C PRO A 245 -4.65 -11.09 29.52
N GLY A 246 -3.73 -10.55 30.30
CA GLY A 246 -3.23 -11.19 31.53
C GLY A 246 -4.09 -10.90 32.77
N GLU A 247 -4.84 -9.81 32.77
CA GLU A 247 -5.65 -9.38 33.89
C GLU A 247 -6.93 -10.21 34.00
N ALA A 248 -7.13 -10.88 35.14
CA ALA A 248 -8.27 -11.75 35.38
C ALA A 248 -9.64 -11.09 35.08
N GLN A 249 -9.81 -9.80 35.40
CA GLN A 249 -11.05 -9.06 35.13
C GLN A 249 -11.32 -8.83 33.64
N LYS A 250 -10.27 -8.72 32.82
CA LYS A 250 -10.41 -8.61 31.35
C LYS A 250 -10.77 -9.95 30.75
N ILE A 251 -10.11 -11.02 31.21
CA ILE A 251 -10.39 -12.40 30.80
C ILE A 251 -11.83 -12.77 31.12
N ASP A 252 -12.28 -12.56 32.36
CA ASP A 252 -13.62 -12.93 32.83
C ASP A 252 -14.71 -12.33 31.93
N ARG A 253 -14.60 -11.05 31.61
CA ARG A 253 -15.53 -10.34 30.72
C ARG A 253 -15.55 -10.88 29.28
N LEU A 254 -14.37 -11.18 28.73
CA LEU A 254 -14.25 -11.76 27.40
C LEU A 254 -14.87 -13.16 27.37
N MET A 255 -14.58 -13.98 28.38
CA MET A 255 -15.14 -15.33 28.53
C MET A 255 -16.64 -15.32 28.78
N GLU A 256 -17.18 -14.35 29.53
CA GLU A 256 -18.61 -14.19 29.78
C GLU A 256 -19.36 -13.93 28.46
N LYS A 257 -18.88 -12.97 27.66
CA LYS A 257 -19.49 -12.69 26.35
C LYS A 257 -19.32 -13.83 25.35
N PHE A 258 -18.16 -14.49 25.34
CA PHE A 258 -17.94 -15.70 24.54
C PHE A 258 -18.94 -16.81 24.92
N ALA A 259 -19.10 -17.11 26.20
CA ALA A 259 -20.00 -18.15 26.69
C ALA A 259 -21.46 -17.84 26.32
N ALA A 260 -21.90 -16.60 26.50
CA ALA A 260 -23.23 -16.16 26.07
C ALA A 260 -23.45 -16.40 24.57
N ARG A 261 -22.50 -15.97 23.73
CA ARG A 261 -22.59 -16.15 22.27
C ARG A 261 -22.55 -17.62 21.85
N TYR A 262 -21.70 -18.44 22.48
CA TYR A 262 -21.60 -19.87 22.18
C TYR A 262 -22.92 -20.60 22.48
N LEU A 263 -23.56 -20.29 23.62
CA LEU A 263 -24.85 -20.84 24.00
C LEU A 263 -25.98 -20.38 23.08
N ASP A 264 -25.98 -19.11 22.66
CA ASP A 264 -26.95 -18.58 21.70
C ASP A 264 -26.88 -19.30 20.35
N CYS A 265 -25.68 -19.65 19.88
CA CYS A 265 -25.45 -20.39 18.64
C CYS A 265 -25.73 -21.90 18.74
N ASN A 266 -25.62 -22.48 19.93
CA ASN A 266 -25.66 -23.93 20.14
C ASN A 266 -26.68 -24.31 21.24
N GLN A 267 -27.92 -23.91 21.04
CA GLN A 267 -29.04 -24.32 21.90
C GLN A 267 -29.32 -25.82 21.66
N GLY A 268 -28.63 -26.68 22.41
CA GLY A 268 -28.73 -28.15 22.34
C GLY A 268 -28.01 -28.84 23.49
#